data_AF-A0AA44G833-F1
#
_entry.id   AF-A0AA44G833-F1
#
_cell.length_a   1.000
_cell.length_b   1.000
_cell.length_c   1.000
_cell.angle_alpha   90.00
_cell.angle_beta   90.00
_cell.angle_gamma   90.00
#
_symmetry.space_group_name_H-M   'P 1'
#
loop_
_entity.id
_entity.type
_entity.pdbx_description
1 polymer ?
#
loop_
_entity_poly.entity_id
_entity_poly.type
_entity_poly.pdbx_seq_one_letter_code
_entity_poly.pdbx_strand_id
1 'polypeptide(L)'
;MIQTLKVSTQTINAEAVQPSLVQQAIAQALLLHLATTQPAMIDLLKRAIDCSFLDKMSLFLDARLDQSINLPMLAQYLQISVSTVKRKLANEGLSFTHLLRQKRVYKGANLLRSGRTHISAIAPLCGFSSPAQFSSAFKSIYGCTPKVFRRERRTP
;
A
#
# COMPACT_ATOMS: atom_id res chain seq x y z
N MET A 1 23.81 -49.80 18.31
CA MET A 1 23.99 -49.40 16.90
C MET A 1 23.07 -48.21 16.64
N ILE A 2 23.67 -47.01 16.54
CA ILE A 2 23.16 -45.74 15.99
C ILE A 2 22.00 -45.03 16.72
N GLN A 3 22.37 -43.91 17.37
CA GLN A 3 21.54 -42.73 17.63
C GLN A 3 20.96 -42.16 16.31
N THR A 4 19.72 -41.66 16.32
CA THR A 4 19.46 -40.38 15.62
C THR A 4 18.31 -39.62 16.28
N LEU A 5 18.65 -38.47 16.87
CA LEU A 5 17.78 -37.39 17.31
C LEU A 5 17.16 -36.66 16.09
N LYS A 6 15.87 -36.29 16.16
CA LYS A 6 15.27 -35.18 15.40
C LYS A 6 14.38 -34.40 16.37
N VAL A 7 14.98 -33.49 17.13
CA VAL A 7 14.97 -32.03 16.90
C VAL A 7 13.56 -31.46 16.94
N SER A 8 13.25 -30.94 18.12
CA SER A 8 12.18 -29.99 18.41
C SER A 8 12.26 -28.80 17.45
N THR A 9 11.20 -28.55 16.69
CA THR A 9 10.98 -27.25 16.06
C THR A 9 10.55 -26.28 17.15
N GLN A 10 11.54 -25.65 17.80
CA GLN A 10 11.31 -24.44 18.58
C GLN A 10 10.82 -23.33 17.64
N THR A 11 9.72 -22.75 18.06
CA THR A 11 9.12 -21.50 17.62
C THR A 11 10.20 -20.44 17.40
N ILE A 12 10.39 -20.00 16.15
CA ILE A 12 11.23 -18.84 15.85
C ILE A 12 10.41 -17.60 16.24
N ASN A 13 10.62 -17.12 17.46
CA ASN A 13 10.07 -15.85 17.93
C ASN A 13 10.58 -14.72 17.02
N ALA A 14 9.65 -14.01 16.38
CA ALA A 14 9.91 -12.75 15.71
C ALA A 14 10.03 -11.63 16.75
N GLU A 15 11.08 -11.66 17.57
CA GLU A 15 11.51 -10.47 18.29
C GLU A 15 12.20 -9.55 17.29
N ALA A 16 11.65 -8.36 17.10
CA ALA A 16 12.31 -7.31 16.35
C ALA A 16 13.70 -7.07 16.97
N VAL A 17 14.77 -7.42 16.25
CA VAL A 17 16.15 -7.17 16.67
C VAL A 17 16.31 -5.66 16.83
N GLN A 18 16.24 -5.19 18.08
CA GLN A 18 16.52 -3.79 18.38
C GLN A 18 18.02 -3.58 18.21
N PRO A 19 18.46 -2.71 17.28
CA PRO A 19 19.88 -2.50 17.06
C PRO A 19 20.53 -1.98 18.34
N SER A 20 21.69 -2.51 18.68
CA SER A 20 22.48 -2.03 19.83
C SER A 20 22.85 -0.55 19.66
N LEU A 21 23.10 0.15 20.77
CA LEU A 21 23.51 1.56 20.76
C LEU A 21 24.74 1.81 19.86
N VAL A 22 25.67 0.85 19.84
CA VAL A 22 26.86 0.88 18.99
C VAL A 22 26.49 0.78 17.51
N GLN A 23 25.58 -0.13 17.14
CA GLN A 23 25.09 -0.25 15.76
C GLN A 23 24.35 1.01 15.31
N GLN A 24 23.57 1.64 16.20
CA GLN A 24 22.91 2.91 15.91
C GLN A 24 23.92 4.06 15.67
N ALA A 25 24.93 4.16 16.53
CA ALA A 25 25.98 5.18 16.40
C ALA A 25 26.80 5.02 15.12
N ILE A 26 27.16 3.78 14.76
CA ILE A 26 27.86 3.48 13.51
C ILE A 26 26.98 3.82 12.30
N ALA A 27 25.70 3.43 12.31
CA ALA A 27 24.78 3.76 11.23
C ALA A 27 24.62 5.28 11.06
N GLN A 28 24.48 6.03 12.15
CA GLN A 28 24.40 7.49 12.10
C GLN A 28 25.70 8.13 11.57
N ALA A 29 26.86 7.69 12.05
CA ALA A 29 28.15 8.21 11.60
C ALA A 29 28.36 7.95 10.10
N LEU A 30 27.99 6.75 9.61
CA LEU A 30 28.04 6.41 8.20
C LEU A 30 27.07 7.24 7.36
N LEU A 31 25.82 7.41 7.80
CA LEU A 31 24.85 8.26 7.13
C LEU A 31 25.34 9.71 7.03
N LEU A 32 25.90 10.25 8.11
CA LEU A 32 26.45 11.60 8.14
C LEU A 32 27.67 11.74 7.23
N HIS A 33 28.57 10.75 7.22
CA HIS A 33 29.75 10.74 6.37
C HIS A 33 29.38 10.66 4.89
N LEU A 34 28.45 9.77 4.52
CA LEU A 34 27.91 9.68 3.17
C LEU A 34 27.24 11.00 2.75
N ALA A 35 26.50 11.63 3.66
CA ALA A 35 25.80 12.88 3.40
C ALA A 35 26.72 14.09 3.18
N THR A 36 27.88 14.11 3.83
CA THR A 36 28.83 15.23 3.81
C THR A 36 29.91 15.06 2.75
N THR A 37 30.32 13.83 2.45
CA THR A 37 31.45 13.53 1.55
C THR A 37 31.01 13.41 0.09
N GLN A 38 29.74 13.05 -0.16
CA GLN A 38 29.19 12.96 -1.51
C GLN A 38 27.83 13.70 -1.60
N PRO A 39 27.80 15.03 -1.47
CA PRO A 39 26.55 15.80 -1.57
C PRO A 39 25.86 15.62 -2.94
N ALA A 40 26.65 15.38 -3.99
CA ALA A 40 26.13 15.03 -5.31
C ALA A 40 25.35 13.71 -5.32
N MET A 41 25.74 12.71 -4.51
CA MET A 41 25.01 11.44 -4.35
C MET A 41 23.68 11.65 -3.63
N ILE A 42 23.65 12.52 -2.62
CA ILE A 42 22.38 12.91 -1.96
C ILE A 42 21.45 13.60 -2.94
N ASP A 43 21.95 14.53 -3.76
CA ASP A 43 21.11 15.21 -4.75
C ASP A 43 20.68 14.29 -5.89
N LEU A 44 21.52 13.33 -6.29
CA LEU A 44 21.15 12.25 -7.21
C LEU A 44 20.07 11.35 -6.61
N LEU A 45 20.17 10.98 -5.34
CA LEU A 45 19.15 10.21 -4.64
C LEU A 45 17.86 11.02 -4.47
N LYS A 46 17.93 12.30 -4.13
CA LYS A 46 16.74 13.17 -4.07
C LYS A 46 16.06 13.29 -5.43
N ARG A 47 16.82 13.42 -6.51
CA ARG A 47 16.30 13.41 -7.89
C ARG A 47 15.78 12.04 -8.33
N ALA A 48 16.45 10.96 -7.92
CA ALA A 48 16.02 9.59 -8.23
C ALA A 48 14.79 9.18 -7.41
N ILE A 49 14.61 9.77 -6.22
CA ILE A 49 13.49 9.59 -5.31
C ILE A 49 12.53 10.79 -5.39
N ASP A 50 12.61 11.61 -6.44
CA ASP A 50 11.66 12.69 -6.66
C ASP A 50 10.33 12.07 -7.10
N CYS A 51 9.60 11.54 -6.11
CA CYS A 51 8.30 10.96 -6.29
C CYS A 51 7.37 12.08 -6.72
N SER A 52 6.79 11.93 -7.91
CA SER A 52 5.84 12.87 -8.45
C SER A 52 4.64 13.05 -7.50
N PHE A 53 3.82 14.05 -7.76
CA PHE A 53 2.55 14.21 -7.06
C PHE A 53 1.71 12.92 -7.09
N LEU A 54 1.69 12.23 -8.24
CA LEU A 54 0.92 11.00 -8.42
C LEU A 54 1.54 9.83 -7.65
N ASP A 55 2.86 9.72 -7.58
CA ASP A 55 3.54 8.66 -6.82
C ASP A 55 3.26 8.79 -5.34
N LYS A 56 3.39 10.00 -4.79
CA LYS A 56 3.09 10.30 -3.38
C LYS A 56 1.61 10.04 -3.06
N MET A 57 0.71 10.41 -3.97
CA MET A 57 -0.71 10.09 -3.83
C MET A 57 -0.95 8.57 -3.86
N SER A 58 -0.35 7.85 -4.81
CA SER A 58 -0.51 6.39 -4.90
C SER A 58 -0.06 5.72 -3.61
N LEU A 59 1.11 6.11 -3.10
CA LEU A 59 1.63 5.60 -1.82
C LEU A 59 0.68 5.90 -0.65
N PHE A 60 0.13 7.11 -0.60
CA PHE A 60 -0.84 7.49 0.42
C PHE A 60 -2.10 6.61 0.38
N LEU A 61 -2.64 6.37 -0.82
CA LEU A 61 -3.84 5.56 -1.05
C LEU A 61 -3.58 4.09 -0.72
N ASP A 62 -2.52 3.50 -1.25
CA ASP A 62 -2.21 2.07 -1.14
C ASP A 62 -2.00 1.64 0.32
N ALA A 63 -1.42 2.50 1.14
CA ALA A 63 -1.24 2.27 2.57
C ALA A 63 -2.55 2.34 3.39
N ARG A 64 -3.67 2.83 2.82
CA ARG A 64 -4.89 3.18 3.57
C ARG A 64 -6.19 2.76 2.87
N LEU A 65 -6.13 1.77 1.98
CA LEU A 65 -7.30 1.36 1.19
C LEU A 65 -8.47 0.86 2.04
N ASP A 66 -8.21 0.30 3.21
CA ASP A 66 -9.20 -0.19 4.19
C ASP A 66 -9.73 0.88 5.15
N GLN A 67 -9.15 2.08 5.14
CA GLN A 67 -9.48 3.16 6.06
C GLN A 67 -10.41 4.19 5.42
N SER A 68 -11.12 4.96 6.25
CA SER A 68 -11.86 6.14 5.78
C SER A 68 -10.88 7.28 5.50
N ILE A 69 -10.57 7.50 4.22
CA ILE A 69 -9.67 8.58 3.78
C ILE A 69 -10.41 9.57 2.86
N ASN A 70 -9.99 10.83 2.92
CA ASN A 70 -10.59 11.92 2.16
C ASN A 70 -9.53 12.86 1.58
N LEU A 71 -9.98 13.80 0.75
CA LEU A 71 -9.10 14.73 0.04
C LEU A 71 -8.32 15.67 0.99
N PRO A 72 -8.91 16.21 2.08
CA PRO A 72 -8.16 16.94 3.11
C PRO A 72 -6.98 16.17 3.70
N MET A 73 -7.15 14.88 4.01
CA MET A 73 -6.05 14.05 4.54
C MET A 73 -4.91 13.90 3.54
N LEU A 74 -5.22 13.73 2.24
CA LEU A 74 -4.19 13.71 1.20
C LEU A 74 -3.47 15.05 1.10
N ALA A 75 -4.20 16.17 1.18
CA ALA A 75 -3.62 17.51 1.15
C ALA A 75 -2.65 17.75 2.32
N GLN A 76 -3.04 17.33 3.52
CA GLN A 76 -2.19 17.37 4.71
C GLN A 76 -0.94 16.51 4.53
N TYR A 77 -1.09 15.28 4.03
CA TYR A 77 0.04 14.38 3.76
C TYR A 77 1.05 14.98 2.75
N LEU A 78 0.54 15.64 1.71
CA LEU A 78 1.35 16.27 0.67
C LEU A 78 1.85 17.67 1.04
N GLN A 79 1.46 18.20 2.21
CA GLN A 79 1.79 19.55 2.68
C GLN A 79 1.41 20.66 1.69
N ILE A 80 0.25 20.53 1.04
CA ILE A 80 -0.29 21.52 0.09
C ILE A 80 -1.77 21.76 0.37
N SER A 81 -2.31 22.87 -0.12
CA SER A 81 -3.73 23.16 0.03
C SER A 81 -4.61 22.17 -0.75
N VAL A 82 -5.83 21.91 -0.25
CA VAL A 82 -6.83 21.07 -0.93
C VAL A 82 -7.10 21.58 -2.35
N SER A 83 -7.15 22.91 -2.54
CA SER A 83 -7.32 23.53 -3.86
C SER A 83 -6.19 23.18 -4.82
N THR A 84 -4.95 23.08 -4.34
CA THR A 84 -3.80 22.66 -5.15
C THR A 84 -3.90 21.18 -5.53
N VAL A 85 -4.33 20.32 -4.61
CA VAL A 85 -4.58 18.89 -4.92
C VAL A 85 -5.66 18.76 -6.00
N LYS A 86 -6.78 19.46 -5.86
CA LYS A 86 -7.87 19.45 -6.85
C LYS A 86 -7.39 19.90 -8.23
N ARG A 87 -6.64 21.00 -8.30
CA ARG A 87 -6.08 21.51 -9.56
C ARG A 87 -5.13 20.50 -10.20
N LYS A 88 -4.22 19.91 -9.43
CA LYS A 88 -3.29 18.88 -9.93
C LYS A 88 -4.04 17.65 -10.45
N LEU A 89 -5.05 17.17 -9.73
CA LEU A 89 -5.88 16.05 -10.20
C LEU A 89 -6.64 16.39 -11.49
N ALA A 90 -7.21 17.59 -11.58
CA ALA A 90 -7.95 18.03 -12.76
C ALA A 90 -7.05 18.13 -14.00
N ASN A 91 -5.82 18.63 -13.84
CA ASN A 91 -4.84 18.71 -14.93
C ASN A 91 -4.48 17.32 -15.50
N GLU A 92 -4.53 16.28 -14.67
CA GLU A 92 -4.30 14.89 -15.06
C GLU A 92 -5.58 14.16 -15.50
N GLY A 93 -6.74 14.84 -15.49
CA GLY A 93 -8.04 14.21 -15.78
C GLY A 93 -8.49 13.19 -14.73
N LEU A 94 -7.96 13.28 -13.50
CA LEU A 94 -8.16 12.29 -12.44
C LEU A 94 -9.19 12.74 -11.42
N SER A 95 -9.87 11.76 -10.81
CA SER A 95 -10.75 11.95 -9.66
C SER A 95 -10.28 11.13 -8.47
N PHE A 96 -10.04 11.78 -7.33
CA PHE A 96 -9.60 11.12 -6.10
C PHE A 96 -10.56 9.99 -5.67
N THR A 97 -11.87 10.25 -5.69
CA THR A 97 -12.87 9.27 -5.27
C THR A 97 -12.95 8.10 -6.24
N HIS A 98 -12.79 8.36 -7.55
CA HIS A 98 -12.75 7.32 -8.57
C HIS A 98 -11.51 6.43 -8.39
N LEU A 99 -10.33 7.04 -8.26
CA LEU A 99 -9.05 6.34 -8.05
C LEU A 99 -9.07 5.48 -6.78
N LEU A 100 -9.55 6.03 -5.67
CA LEU A 100 -9.68 5.28 -4.43
C LEU A 100 -10.62 4.08 -4.61
N ARG A 101 -11.79 4.29 -5.21
CA ARG A 101 -12.75 3.21 -5.49
C ARG A 101 -12.13 2.13 -6.38
N GLN A 102 -11.36 2.53 -7.39
CA GLN A 102 -10.68 1.62 -8.31
C GLN A 102 -9.62 0.77 -7.60
N LYS A 103 -8.70 1.40 -6.86
CA LYS A 103 -7.68 0.68 -6.08
C LYS A 103 -8.28 -0.27 -5.05
N ARG A 104 -9.36 0.13 -4.37
CA ARG A 104 -10.10 -0.74 -3.43
C ARG A 104 -10.70 -1.97 -4.13
N VAL A 105 -11.29 -1.78 -5.31
CA VAL A 105 -11.83 -2.89 -6.11
C VAL A 105 -10.71 -3.82 -6.60
N TYR A 106 -9.55 -3.29 -6.98
CA TYR A 106 -8.38 -4.09 -7.35
C TYR A 106 -7.83 -4.91 -6.18
N LYS A 107 -7.74 -4.33 -4.98
CA LYS A 107 -7.44 -5.08 -3.75
C LYS A 107 -8.44 -6.22 -3.54
N GLY A 108 -9.73 -5.94 -3.72
CA GLY A 108 -10.79 -6.94 -3.63
C GLY A 108 -10.63 -8.06 -4.66
N ALA A 109 -10.29 -7.74 -5.91
CA ALA A 109 -10.03 -8.73 -6.96
C ALA A 109 -8.87 -9.66 -6.60
N ASN A 110 -7.79 -9.12 -6.03
CA ASN A 110 -6.66 -9.92 -5.55
C ASN A 110 -7.09 -10.90 -4.44
N LEU A 111 -7.90 -10.43 -3.49
CA LEU A 111 -8.46 -11.29 -2.43
C LEU A 111 -9.39 -12.37 -3.01
N LEU A 112 -10.24 -12.04 -3.99
CA LEU A 112 -11.11 -13.01 -4.67
C LEU A 112 -10.31 -14.13 -5.35
N ARG A 113 -9.19 -13.80 -6.01
CA ARG A 113 -8.32 -14.77 -6.70
C ARG A 113 -7.67 -15.76 -5.75
N SER A 114 -7.33 -15.33 -4.53
CA SER A 114 -6.76 -16.21 -3.51
C SER A 114 -7.72 -17.31 -3.04
N GLY A 115 -9.03 -17.17 -3.27
CA GLY A 115 -10.07 -18.15 -2.97
C GLY A 115 -10.39 -18.36 -1.49
N ARG A 116 -9.58 -17.84 -0.56
CA ARG A 116 -9.65 -18.16 0.88
C ARG A 116 -10.62 -17.30 1.70
N THR A 117 -11.07 -16.17 1.17
CA THR A 117 -11.87 -15.20 1.93
C THR A 117 -13.31 -15.13 1.43
N HIS A 118 -14.31 -15.14 2.31
CA HIS A 118 -15.71 -14.93 1.92
C HIS A 118 -15.95 -13.50 1.40
N ILE A 119 -16.86 -13.33 0.43
CA ILE A 119 -17.14 -12.01 -0.18
C ILE A 119 -17.61 -10.99 0.87
N SER A 120 -18.38 -11.43 1.87
CA SER A 120 -18.82 -10.60 3.00
C SER A 120 -17.65 -10.02 3.81
N ALA A 121 -16.57 -10.79 3.98
CA ALA A 121 -15.36 -10.35 4.68
C ALA A 121 -14.42 -9.52 3.80
N ILE A 122 -14.50 -9.61 2.47
CA ILE A 122 -13.64 -8.83 1.55
C ILE A 122 -14.01 -7.34 1.57
N ALA A 123 -15.30 -7.00 1.69
CA ALA A 123 -15.76 -5.62 1.67
C ALA A 123 -15.08 -4.72 2.71
N PRO A 124 -15.08 -5.04 4.02
CA PRO A 124 -14.39 -4.22 5.02
C PRO A 124 -12.87 -4.20 4.81
N LEU A 125 -12.25 -5.31 4.39
CA LEU A 125 -10.81 -5.36 4.08
C LEU A 125 -10.41 -4.43 2.92
N CYS A 126 -11.37 -4.03 2.09
CA CYS A 126 -11.17 -3.09 0.99
C CYS A 126 -11.74 -1.70 1.29
N GLY A 127 -12.16 -1.41 2.53
CA GLY A 127 -12.65 -0.09 2.94
C GLY A 127 -14.06 0.23 2.44
N PHE A 128 -14.87 -0.78 2.12
CA PHE A 128 -16.30 -0.61 1.84
C PHE A 128 -17.12 -0.86 3.11
N SER A 129 -18.13 -0.01 3.35
CA SER A 129 -19.02 -0.13 4.51
C SER A 129 -20.00 -1.30 4.42
N SER A 130 -20.22 -1.86 3.21
CA SER A 130 -21.06 -3.04 3.04
C SER A 130 -20.66 -3.90 1.84
N PRO A 131 -20.99 -5.21 1.85
CA PRO A 131 -20.82 -6.10 0.70
C PRO A 131 -21.57 -5.64 -0.55
N ALA A 132 -22.70 -4.97 -0.38
CA ALA A 132 -23.48 -4.40 -1.49
C ALA A 132 -22.72 -3.26 -2.18
N GLN A 133 -22.13 -2.33 -1.41
CA GLN A 133 -21.32 -1.25 -1.98
C GLN A 133 -20.10 -1.80 -2.73
N PHE A 134 -19.41 -2.79 -2.15
CA PHE A 134 -18.30 -3.47 -2.82
C PHE A 134 -18.75 -4.13 -4.12
N SER A 135 -19.85 -4.89 -4.11
CA SER A 135 -20.34 -5.61 -5.28
C SER A 135 -20.74 -4.67 -6.43
N SER A 136 -21.40 -3.56 -6.11
CA SER A 136 -21.75 -2.53 -7.10
C SER A 136 -20.51 -1.84 -7.68
N ALA A 137 -19.53 -1.50 -6.84
CA ALA A 137 -18.26 -0.95 -7.28
C ALA A 137 -17.49 -1.93 -8.19
N PHE A 138 -17.44 -3.20 -7.79
CA PHE A 138 -16.77 -4.25 -8.52
C PHE A 138 -17.40 -4.46 -9.90
N LYS A 139 -18.73 -4.56 -9.97
CA LYS A 139 -19.46 -4.70 -11.25
C LYS A 139 -19.26 -3.51 -12.17
N SER A 140 -19.22 -2.30 -11.62
CA SER A 140 -18.96 -1.08 -12.39
C SER A 140 -17.57 -1.06 -13.05
N ILE A 141 -16.58 -1.73 -12.46
CA ILE A 141 -15.18 -1.70 -12.94
C ILE A 141 -14.83 -2.93 -13.77
N TYR A 142 -15.28 -4.12 -13.36
CA TYR A 142 -14.96 -5.40 -14.02
C TYR A 142 -16.09 -5.92 -14.92
N GLY A 143 -17.24 -5.24 -15.00
CA GLY A 143 -18.40 -5.66 -15.80
C GLY A 143 -19.17 -6.87 -15.25
N CYS A 144 -18.68 -7.53 -14.20
CA CYS A 144 -19.30 -8.72 -13.61
C CYS A 144 -19.29 -8.67 -12.08
N THR A 145 -20.07 -9.53 -11.42
CA THR A 145 -20.13 -9.55 -9.95
C THR A 145 -18.90 -10.24 -9.34
N PRO A 146 -18.53 -9.94 -8.08
CA PRO A 146 -17.42 -10.61 -7.38
C PRO A 146 -17.53 -12.15 -7.39
N LYS A 147 -18.77 -12.67 -7.29
CA LYS A 147 -19.05 -14.11 -7.30
C LYS A 147 -18.74 -14.74 -8.67
N VAL A 148 -19.18 -14.07 -9.75
CA VAL A 148 -18.89 -14.49 -11.12
C VAL A 148 -17.39 -14.44 -11.39
N PHE A 149 -16.74 -13.33 -11.03
CA PHE A 149 -15.30 -13.14 -11.17
C PHE A 149 -14.49 -14.24 -10.50
N ARG A 150 -14.88 -14.64 -9.27
CA ARG A 150 -14.24 -15.74 -8.54
C ARG A 150 -14.42 -17.09 -9.23
N ARG A 151 -15.64 -17.40 -9.65
CA ARG A 151 -15.96 -18.69 -10.29
C ARG A 151 -15.14 -18.89 -11.56
N GLU A 152 -14.96 -17.83 -12.33
CA GLU A 152 -14.35 -17.88 -13.66
C GLU A 152 -12.82 -17.69 -13.63
N ARG A 153 -12.21 -17.49 -12.44
CA ARG A 153 -10.76 -17.25 -12.26
C ARG A 153 -10.17 -16.22 -13.25
N ARG A 154 -10.93 -15.19 -13.63
CA ARG A 154 -10.50 -14.22 -14.64
C ARG A 154 -9.25 -13.44 -14.18
N THR A 155 -8.27 -13.34 -15.07
CA THR A 155 -7.21 -12.32 -15.06
C THR A 155 -7.53 -11.29 -16.15
N PRO A 156 -7.46 -9.98 -15.86
CA PRO A 156 -7.51 -8.96 -16.91
C PRO A 156 -6.31 -9.10 -17.85
#